data_AF-A0A4R5ASS5-F1
#
_entry.id   AF-A0A4R5ASS5-F1
#
_cell.length_a   1.000
_cell.length_b   1.000
_cell.length_c   1.000
_cell.angle_alpha   90.00
_cell.angle_beta   90.00
_cell.angle_gamma   90.00
#
_symmetry.space_group_name_H-M   'P 1'
#
loop_
_entity.id
_entity.type
_entity.pdbx_description
1 polymer ?
#
loop_
_entity_poly.entity_id
_entity_poly.type
_entity_poly.pdbx_seq_one_letter_code
_entity_poly.pdbx_strand_id
1 'polypeptide(L)'
;MTAYNDLTGQTAPPVPGDLFSRSQIIIGLRALAVFLEANPDVPVEEYGHHLTVSVRTGDDPSAVALVDATAALLGVDVTDDTHRGGHYLATRTFGRVSYRIVHIPQQRHEEYRARDSYRDNITLDHDQDDDQDAGRVA
;
A
#
# COMPACT_ATOMS: atom_id res chain seq x y z
N MET A 1 14.84 34.42 13.89
CA MET A 1 15.35 35.29 12.82
C MET A 1 16.84 35.06 12.69
N THR A 2 17.23 34.10 11.85
CA THR A 2 18.55 34.07 11.18
C THR A 2 18.40 33.13 9.99
N ALA A 3 18.14 33.71 8.83
CA ALA A 3 18.16 33.02 7.55
C ALA A 3 19.62 32.87 7.11
N TYR A 4 20.05 31.65 6.79
CA TYR A 4 21.27 31.45 6.01
C TYR A 4 20.89 31.51 4.54
N ASN A 5 21.08 32.68 3.94
CA ASN A 5 21.09 32.87 2.50
C ASN A 5 22.43 32.36 1.96
N ASP A 6 22.42 31.27 1.22
CA ASP A 6 23.54 30.91 0.36
C ASP A 6 23.31 31.51 -1.04
N LEU A 7 24.32 32.19 -1.56
CA LEU A 7 24.26 33.20 -2.64
C LEU A 7 24.20 32.63 -4.06
N THR A 8 23.65 31.43 -4.23
CA THR A 8 23.41 30.83 -5.54
C THR A 8 22.04 30.20 -5.52
N GLY A 9 21.08 30.76 -6.27
CA GLY A 9 19.69 30.31 -6.38
C GLY A 9 19.52 28.94 -7.05
N GLN A 10 20.37 27.98 -6.75
CA GLN A 10 20.22 26.58 -7.09
C GLN A 10 20.03 25.79 -5.79
N THR A 11 18.77 25.54 -5.45
CA THR A 11 18.41 24.37 -4.65
C THR A 11 19.03 23.14 -5.32
N ALA A 12 20.10 22.62 -4.73
CA ALA A 12 20.64 21.32 -5.08
C ALA A 12 19.50 20.28 -5.02
N PRO A 13 19.36 19.38 -6.01
CA PRO A 13 18.28 18.41 -6.02
C PRO A 13 18.45 17.47 -4.81
N PRO A 14 17.35 17.03 -4.16
CA PRO A 14 17.44 16.05 -3.10
C PRO A 14 17.94 14.72 -3.69
N VAL A 15 19.08 14.23 -3.22
CA VAL A 15 19.65 12.90 -3.53
C VAL A 15 19.83 12.22 -2.16
N PRO A 16 19.66 10.90 -1.89
CA PRO A 16 19.22 9.71 -2.66
C PRO A 16 18.38 8.70 -1.81
N GLY A 17 17.52 9.11 -0.87
CA GLY A 17 16.77 8.14 -0.03
C GLY A 17 15.90 7.18 -0.87
N ASP A 18 15.33 7.71 -1.94
CA ASP A 18 14.65 6.94 -2.98
C ASP A 18 15.61 6.09 -3.82
N LEU A 19 16.80 6.60 -4.17
CA LEU A 19 17.76 5.84 -5.00
C LEU A 19 18.38 4.64 -4.27
N PHE A 20 18.69 4.78 -2.97
CA PHE A 20 19.15 3.64 -2.17
C PHE A 20 18.05 2.59 -2.05
N SER A 21 16.83 3.01 -1.67
CA SER A 21 15.67 2.12 -1.57
C SER A 21 15.38 1.42 -2.90
N ARG A 22 15.42 2.17 -4.01
CA ARG A 22 15.26 1.66 -5.38
C ARG A 22 16.32 0.62 -5.71
N SER A 23 17.59 0.88 -5.39
CA SER A 23 18.67 -0.07 -5.64
C SER A 23 18.50 -1.37 -4.85
N GLN A 24 18.12 -1.28 -3.58
CA GLN A 24 17.87 -2.46 -2.73
C GLN A 24 16.67 -3.27 -3.25
N ILE A 25 15.58 -2.63 -3.65
CA ILE A 25 14.42 -3.31 -4.25
C ILE A 25 14.81 -4.04 -5.54
N ILE A 26 15.57 -3.38 -6.42
CA ILE A 26 16.02 -4.00 -7.68
C ILE A 26 16.93 -5.20 -7.39
N ILE A 27 17.86 -5.09 -6.45
CA ILE A 27 18.75 -6.19 -6.07
C ILE A 27 17.94 -7.35 -5.49
N GLY A 28 17.02 -7.09 -4.56
CA GLY A 28 16.18 -8.11 -3.94
C GLY A 28 15.29 -8.84 -4.95
N LEU A 29 14.64 -8.11 -5.87
CA LEU A 29 13.80 -8.71 -6.91
C LEU A 29 14.60 -9.61 -7.87
N ARG A 30 15.82 -9.22 -8.23
CA ARG A 30 16.70 -10.05 -9.05
C ARG A 30 17.16 -11.30 -8.30
N ALA A 31 17.53 -11.16 -7.03
CA ALA A 31 17.91 -12.29 -6.19
C ALA A 31 16.76 -13.28 -6.01
N LEU A 32 15.53 -12.79 -5.79
CA LEU A 32 14.34 -13.63 -5.71
C LEU A 32 14.09 -14.39 -7.02
N ALA A 33 14.20 -13.72 -8.17
CA ALA A 33 14.05 -14.38 -9.46
C ALA A 33 15.05 -15.53 -9.65
N VAL A 34 16.33 -15.29 -9.35
CA VAL A 34 17.38 -16.33 -9.40
C VAL A 34 17.09 -17.48 -8.44
N PHE A 35 16.62 -17.18 -7.22
CA PHE A 35 16.28 -18.20 -6.24
C PHE A 35 15.13 -19.09 -6.72
N LEU A 36 14.04 -18.51 -7.23
CA LEU A 36 12.89 -19.27 -7.73
C LEU A 36 13.25 -20.11 -8.97
N GLU A 37 14.11 -19.60 -9.85
CA GLU A 37 14.60 -20.37 -11.00
C GLU A 37 15.44 -21.59 -10.57
N ALA A 38 16.26 -21.45 -9.53
CA ALA A 38 17.11 -22.52 -9.02
C ALA A 38 16.36 -23.56 -8.15
N ASN A 39 15.14 -23.26 -7.69
CA ASN A 39 14.41 -24.07 -6.72
C ASN A 39 12.96 -24.33 -7.22
N PRO A 40 12.75 -25.21 -8.22
CA PRO A 40 11.44 -25.43 -8.83
C PRO A 40 10.39 -26.03 -7.89
N ASP A 41 10.81 -26.65 -6.79
CA ASP A 41 9.91 -27.22 -5.78
C ASP A 41 9.35 -26.15 -4.82
N VAL A 42 9.87 -24.91 -4.86
CA VAL A 42 9.31 -23.80 -4.07
C VAL A 42 8.06 -23.30 -4.79
N PRO A 43 6.87 -23.40 -4.15
CA PRO A 43 5.64 -22.94 -4.78
C PRO A 43 5.63 -21.42 -4.91
N VAL A 44 5.06 -20.94 -6.01
CA VAL A 44 4.78 -19.53 -6.24
C VAL A 44 3.27 -19.35 -6.25
N GLU A 45 2.76 -18.40 -5.45
CA GLU A 45 1.33 -18.08 -5.49
C GLU A 45 0.93 -17.61 -6.89
N GLU A 46 -0.25 -18.02 -7.34
CA GLU A 46 -0.72 -17.68 -8.68
C GLU A 46 -1.05 -16.18 -8.83
N TYR A 47 -1.43 -15.53 -7.72
CA TYR A 47 -1.93 -14.16 -7.65
C TYR A 47 -1.28 -13.39 -6.49
N GLY A 48 -1.47 -12.06 -6.42
CA GLY A 48 -1.10 -11.26 -5.25
C GLY A 48 0.25 -10.52 -5.31
N HIS A 49 0.99 -10.60 -6.42
CA HIS A 49 2.33 -9.99 -6.53
C HIS A 49 2.25 -8.49 -6.82
N HIS A 50 2.00 -7.68 -5.79
CA HIS A 50 1.87 -6.23 -5.91
C HIS A 50 3.00 -5.49 -5.18
N LEU A 51 3.83 -4.78 -5.93
CA LEU A 51 4.73 -3.76 -5.38
C LEU A 51 3.97 -2.43 -5.28
N THR A 52 3.40 -2.16 -4.12
CA THR A 52 2.52 -1.00 -3.89
C THR A 52 3.24 0.15 -3.20
N VAL A 53 3.17 1.34 -3.80
CA VAL A 53 3.64 2.61 -3.23
C VAL A 53 2.42 3.45 -2.84
N SER A 54 2.25 3.69 -1.55
CA SER A 54 1.21 4.61 -1.05
C SER A 54 1.74 6.04 -1.01
N VAL A 55 1.04 6.94 -1.67
CA VAL A 55 1.38 8.38 -1.66
C VAL A 55 1.10 8.96 -0.28
N ARG A 56 2.11 9.63 0.30
CA ARG A 56 2.07 10.24 1.65
C ARG A 56 2.29 11.75 1.60
N THR A 57 1.62 12.44 0.70
CA THR A 57 1.61 13.92 0.63
C THR A 57 0.64 14.50 1.65
N GLY A 58 0.77 15.80 1.94
CA GLY A 58 -0.06 16.48 2.95
C GLY A 58 -1.49 16.81 2.49
N ASP A 59 -1.76 16.75 1.19
CA ASP A 59 -3.07 17.05 0.58
C ASP A 59 -3.38 16.14 -0.61
N ASP A 60 -4.68 15.94 -0.87
CA ASP A 60 -5.21 15.07 -1.93
C ASP A 60 -4.82 15.55 -3.34
N PRO A 61 -4.90 16.85 -3.71
CA PRO A 61 -4.48 17.32 -5.03
C PRO A 61 -3.01 17.00 -5.36
N SER A 62 -2.10 17.23 -4.40
CA SER A 62 -0.69 16.87 -4.57
C SER A 62 -0.49 15.36 -4.71
N ALA A 63 -1.33 14.56 -4.04
CA ALA A 63 -1.27 13.11 -4.14
C ALA A 63 -1.72 12.61 -5.52
N VAL A 64 -2.83 13.16 -6.02
CA VAL A 64 -3.36 12.91 -7.37
C VAL A 64 -2.32 13.24 -8.43
N ALA A 65 -1.71 14.43 -8.35
CA ALA A 65 -0.67 14.83 -9.31
C ALA A 65 0.54 13.89 -9.33
N LEU A 66 0.93 13.31 -8.18
CA LEU A 66 2.01 12.33 -8.12
C LEU A 66 1.62 11.00 -8.77
N VAL A 67 0.36 10.55 -8.57
CA VAL A 67 -0.18 9.37 -9.26
C VAL A 67 -0.20 9.60 -10.77
N ASP A 68 -0.67 10.75 -11.24
CA ASP A 68 -0.72 11.11 -12.66
C ASP A 68 0.67 11.12 -13.31
N ALA A 69 1.63 11.79 -12.65
CA ALA A 69 3.01 11.83 -13.13
C ALA A 69 3.61 10.42 -13.23
N THR A 70 3.30 9.55 -12.27
CA THR A 70 3.76 8.16 -12.28
C THR A 70 3.03 7.33 -13.34
N ALA A 71 1.73 7.53 -13.55
CA ALA A 71 0.95 6.89 -14.59
C ALA A 71 1.52 7.19 -15.99
N ALA A 72 1.92 8.44 -16.23
CA ALA A 72 2.58 8.85 -17.46
C ALA A 72 3.94 8.13 -17.66
N LEU A 73 4.76 8.00 -16.60
CA LEU A 73 6.02 7.23 -16.66
C LEU A 73 5.79 5.74 -16.91
N LEU A 74 4.70 5.20 -16.37
CA LEU A 74 4.30 3.81 -16.57
C LEU A 74 3.63 3.61 -17.94
N GLY A 75 3.14 4.65 -18.61
CA GLY A 75 2.38 4.54 -19.86
C GLY A 75 1.05 3.80 -19.66
N VAL A 76 0.36 4.08 -18.55
CA VAL A 76 -0.95 3.50 -18.22
C VAL A 76 -1.92 4.61 -17.83
N ASP A 77 -3.21 4.35 -17.96
CA ASP A 77 -4.25 5.24 -17.45
C ASP A 77 -4.44 5.06 -15.94
N VAL A 78 -4.92 6.11 -15.29
CA VAL A 78 -5.31 6.07 -13.88
C VAL A 78 -6.71 5.46 -13.74
N THR A 79 -6.89 4.65 -12.71
CA THR A 79 -8.21 4.23 -12.23
C THR A 79 -8.61 5.13 -11.07
N ASP A 80 -9.71 5.87 -11.26
CA ASP A 80 -10.31 6.74 -10.25
C ASP A 80 -11.59 6.11 -9.71
N ASP A 81 -11.49 5.49 -8.53
CA ASP A 81 -12.65 4.97 -7.79
C ASP A 81 -13.07 5.89 -6.64
N THR A 82 -12.50 7.10 -6.53
CA THR A 82 -12.69 7.97 -5.36
C THR A 82 -14.13 8.44 -5.18
N HIS A 83 -14.92 8.54 -6.26
CA HIS A 83 -16.35 8.84 -6.22
C HIS A 83 -17.21 7.74 -5.56
N ARG A 84 -16.75 6.49 -5.61
CA ARG A 84 -17.32 5.34 -4.87
C ARG A 84 -16.54 5.09 -3.58
N GLY A 85 -15.62 5.99 -3.30
CA GLY A 85 -14.45 5.91 -2.44
C GLY A 85 -13.76 4.55 -2.32
N GLY A 86 -13.38 4.06 -3.50
CA GLY A 86 -12.14 3.33 -3.63
C GLY A 86 -10.95 4.29 -3.55
N HIS A 87 -10.01 4.10 -4.47
CA HIS A 87 -8.71 4.75 -4.45
C HIS A 87 -8.42 5.42 -5.79
N TYR A 88 -7.44 6.32 -5.79
CA TYR A 88 -6.88 6.88 -7.01
C TYR A 88 -5.57 6.15 -7.29
N LEU A 89 -5.51 5.34 -8.35
CA LEU A 89 -4.40 4.40 -8.53
C LEU A 89 -3.95 4.24 -9.99
N ALA A 90 -2.65 4.06 -10.19
CA ALA A 90 -2.08 3.63 -11.45
C ALA A 90 -1.38 2.28 -11.27
N THR A 91 -1.64 1.35 -12.18
CA THR A 91 -1.09 -0.01 -12.13
C THR A 91 -0.49 -0.40 -13.46
N ARG A 92 0.76 -0.88 -13.43
CA ARG A 92 1.37 -1.54 -14.59
C ARG A 92 1.79 -2.96 -14.22
N THR A 93 1.47 -3.91 -15.08
CA THR A 93 1.73 -5.34 -14.87
C THR A 93 2.82 -5.85 -15.81
N PHE A 94 3.76 -6.61 -15.26
CA PHE A 94 4.85 -7.32 -15.93
C PHE A 94 4.67 -8.82 -15.67
N GLY A 95 4.06 -9.54 -16.62
CA GLY A 95 3.65 -10.93 -16.38
C GLY A 95 2.64 -11.02 -15.25
N ARG A 96 2.98 -11.71 -14.15
CA ARG A 96 2.13 -11.82 -12.94
C ARG A 96 2.47 -10.81 -11.84
N VAL A 97 3.47 -9.94 -12.04
CA VAL A 97 3.91 -8.95 -11.04
C VAL A 97 3.41 -7.56 -11.43
N SER A 98 2.77 -6.85 -10.51
CA SER A 98 2.28 -5.48 -10.75
C SER A 98 3.02 -4.46 -9.90
N TYR A 99 3.39 -3.34 -10.51
CA TYR A 99 3.74 -2.12 -9.80
C TYR A 99 2.49 -1.25 -9.67
N ARG A 100 2.22 -0.76 -8.46
CA ARG A 100 1.05 0.06 -8.14
C ARG A 100 1.49 1.31 -7.40
N ILE A 101 0.97 2.46 -7.81
CA ILE A 101 0.99 3.66 -6.97
C ILE A 101 -0.46 4.00 -6.61
N VAL A 102 -0.71 4.30 -5.34
CA VAL A 102 -2.05 4.51 -4.81
C VAL A 102 -2.11 5.74 -3.93
N HIS A 103 -3.12 6.56 -4.16
CA HIS A 103 -3.58 7.59 -3.24
C HIS A 103 -4.93 7.16 -2.63
N ILE A 104 -4.99 7.24 -1.31
CA ILE A 104 -6.19 7.01 -0.52
C ILE A 104 -6.66 8.38 -0.03
N PRO A 105 -7.85 8.87 -0.44
CA PRO A 105 -8.33 10.18 -0.04
C PRO A 105 -8.47 10.34 1.48
N GLN A 106 -8.33 11.56 1.98
CA GLN A 106 -8.47 11.86 3.41
C GLN A 106 -9.82 11.39 3.99
N GLN A 107 -10.90 11.56 3.23
CA GLN A 107 -12.22 11.06 3.59
C GLN A 107 -12.20 9.55 3.92
N ARG A 108 -11.43 8.75 3.18
CA ARG A 108 -11.32 7.31 3.41
C ARG A 108 -10.54 6.97 4.68
N HIS A 109 -9.54 7.77 5.02
CA HIS A 109 -8.87 7.66 6.31
C HIS A 109 -9.81 7.95 7.48
N GLU A 110 -10.70 8.94 7.33
CA GLU A 110 -11.69 9.30 8.35
C GLU A 110 -12.75 8.21 8.52
N GLU A 111 -13.30 7.69 7.42
CA GLU A 111 -14.22 6.55 7.44
C GLU A 111 -13.58 5.31 8.07
N TYR A 112 -12.33 5.00 7.70
CA TYR A 112 -11.59 3.89 8.31
C TYR A 112 -11.45 4.07 9.82
N ARG A 113 -11.06 5.28 10.28
CA ARG A 113 -10.90 5.58 11.71
C ARG A 113 -12.23 5.48 12.46
N ALA A 114 -13.32 5.99 11.87
CA ALA A 114 -14.64 5.89 12.46
C ALA A 114 -15.09 4.42 12.57
N ARG A 115 -14.81 3.59 11.55
CA ARG A 115 -15.10 2.15 11.62
C ARG A 115 -14.24 1.45 12.67
N ASP A 116 -12.93 1.72 12.69
CA ASP A 116 -11.97 1.09 13.59
C ASP A 116 -12.26 1.44 15.06
N SER A 117 -12.74 2.67 15.34
CA SER A 117 -13.13 3.08 16.70
C SER A 117 -14.33 2.31 17.27
N TYR A 118 -15.11 1.64 16.42
CA TYR A 118 -16.24 0.79 16.85
C TYR A 118 -15.91 -0.71 16.84
N ARG A 119 -14.72 -1.11 16.37
CA ARG A 119 -14.38 -2.52 16.10
C ARG A 119 -14.53 -3.41 17.34
N ASP A 120 -14.11 -2.90 18.49
CA ASP A 120 -14.00 -3.68 19.72
C ASP A 120 -15.19 -3.42 20.67
N ASN A 121 -16.25 -2.73 20.21
CA ASN A 121 -17.40 -2.35 21.05
C ASN A 121 -18.44 -3.47 21.22
N ILE A 122 -18.42 -4.53 20.40
CA ILE A 122 -19.36 -5.65 20.50
C ILE A 122 -18.56 -6.94 20.71
N THR A 123 -18.68 -7.51 21.91
CA THR A 123 -18.13 -8.84 22.25
C THR A 123 -19.29 -9.81 22.42
N LEU A 124 -19.20 -10.96 21.75
CA LEU A 124 -20.12 -12.06 22.03
C LEU A 124 -19.73 -12.67 23.37
N ASP A 125 -20.70 -12.83 24.27
CA ASP A 125 -20.51 -13.66 25.45
C ASP A 125 -20.39 -15.11 24.97
N HIS A 126 -19.23 -15.73 25.18
CA HIS A 126 -18.95 -17.09 24.73
C HIS A 126 -19.26 -18.14 25.81
N ASP A 127 -19.86 -17.76 26.95
CA ASP A 127 -20.05 -18.65 28.09
C ASP A 127 -21.50 -19.17 28.28
N GLN A 128 -22.24 -19.41 27.20
CA GLN A 128 -23.63 -19.86 27.32
C GLN A 128 -23.98 -21.04 26.40
N ASP A 129 -23.22 -22.15 26.47
CA ASP A 129 -23.64 -23.42 25.84
C ASP A 129 -23.12 -24.72 26.50
N ASP A 130 -22.60 -24.71 27.74
CA ASP A 130 -22.08 -25.94 28.40
C ASP A 130 -22.97 -26.53 29.52
N ASP A 131 -24.15 -25.97 29.82
CA ASP A 131 -25.00 -26.39 30.96
C ASP A 131 -26.35 -27.02 30.58
N GLN A 132 -26.39 -27.86 29.54
CA GLN A 132 -27.58 -28.71 29.25
C GLN A 132 -27.23 -30.16 28.91
N ASP A 133 -26.42 -30.86 29.71
CA ASP A 133 -26.45 -32.34 29.73
C ASP A 133 -26.11 -32.98 31.08
N ALA A 134 -26.63 -32.43 32.18
CA ALA A 134 -26.54 -33.05 33.50
C ALA A 134 -27.93 -33.19 34.12
N GLY A 135 -28.79 -34.04 33.55
CA GLY A 135 -30.17 -34.11 34.02
C GLY A 135 -31.02 -35.28 33.53
N ARG A 136 -30.47 -36.48 33.34
CA ARG A 136 -31.33 -37.69 33.31
C ARG A 136 -30.64 -38.88 33.96
N VAL A 137 -30.84 -39.00 35.28
CA VAL A 137 -30.58 -40.20 36.08
C VAL A 137 -31.89 -40.96 36.32
N ALA A 138 -31.77 -42.29 36.20
CA ALA A 138 -32.68 -43.39 36.55
C ALA A 138 -33.91 -43.62 35.64
#